data_AF-A0A1H1MXP6-F1
#
_entry.id   AF-A0A1H1MXP6-F1
#
_cell.length_a   1.000
_cell.length_b   1.000
_cell.length_c   1.000
_cell.angle_alpha   90.00
_cell.angle_beta   90.00
_cell.angle_gamma   90.00
#
_symmetry.space_group_name_H-M   'P 1'
#
loop_
_entity.id
_entity.type
_entity.pdbx_description
1 polymer ?
#
loop_
_entity_poly.entity_id
_entity_poly.type
_entity_poly.pdbx_seq_one_letter_code
_entity_poly.pdbx_strand_id
1 'polypeptide(L)'
;MTSQQSLIKFGFKFGKNGAHAARTMMFAELKELFAYTPVDAGRDQYREQIVDFNRLDKPTSNARVLTYGHLLDLYGMSPEVPLFRVFRTLWEQDSAARPVLALQLAMARDPILRLSVATILERQPGQPLTREETEAALAAPDPQRFKVTTLKSAAQCVNGSWTQAGYLKGRVKKHRDQPVITASNVAFALFQGYLHGMSGQRLFASEWCKLLDCRLERLLELARTASQRGLITFKHSSEVIEVDFPDFLTDEERAWLNE
;
A
#
# COMPACT_ATOMS: atom_id res chain seq x y z
N MET A 1 9.14 -0.96 20.11
CA MET A 1 8.72 -1.34 18.74
C MET A 1 7.56 -2.30 18.90
N THR A 2 6.49 -2.12 18.13
CA THR A 2 5.30 -2.98 18.21
C THR A 2 5.62 -4.40 17.73
N SER A 3 5.09 -5.41 18.42
CA SER A 3 5.38 -6.81 18.09
C SER A 3 4.84 -7.21 16.72
N GLN A 4 5.44 -8.22 16.09
CA GLN A 4 4.95 -8.72 14.79
C GLN A 4 3.51 -9.25 14.90
N GLN A 5 3.14 -9.83 16.03
CA GLN A 5 1.79 -10.34 16.27
C GLN A 5 0.77 -9.20 16.29
N SER A 6 1.08 -8.09 16.97
CA SER A 6 0.24 -6.89 16.95
C SER A 6 0.17 -6.25 15.55
N LEU A 7 1.28 -6.22 14.81
CA LEU A 7 1.27 -5.77 13.41
C LEU A 7 0.35 -6.63 12.53
N ILE A 8 0.30 -7.96 12.75
CA ILE A 8 -0.64 -8.82 12.04
C ILE A 8 -2.10 -8.44 12.37
N LYS A 9 -2.41 -8.14 13.64
CA LYS A 9 -3.76 -7.65 14.04
C LYS A 9 -4.14 -6.36 13.32
N PHE A 10 -3.20 -5.42 13.17
CA PHE A 10 -3.43 -4.18 12.42
C PHE A 10 -3.63 -4.40 10.90
N GLY A 11 -3.29 -5.58 10.40
CA GLY A 11 -3.47 -5.95 8.99
C GLY A 11 -2.19 -6.04 8.18
N PHE A 12 -1.01 -5.94 8.79
CA PHE A 12 0.24 -6.23 8.10
C PHE A 12 0.36 -7.73 7.80
N LYS A 13 1.08 -8.07 6.73
CA LYS A 13 1.40 -9.47 6.41
C LYS A 13 2.89 -9.64 6.20
N PHE A 14 3.41 -10.68 6.84
CA PHE A 14 4.80 -11.09 6.82
C PHE A 14 4.96 -12.45 6.15
N GLY A 15 6.22 -12.90 6.02
CA GLY A 15 6.57 -14.14 5.35
C GLY A 15 7.13 -13.89 3.97
N LYS A 16 7.10 -14.94 3.13
CA LYS A 16 7.72 -14.89 1.80
C LYS A 16 6.69 -14.65 0.71
N ASN A 17 5.47 -15.19 0.79
CA ASN A 17 4.51 -15.18 -0.32
C ASN A 17 3.62 -13.93 -0.37
N GLY A 18 3.17 -13.57 -1.57
CA GLY A 18 2.22 -12.47 -1.81
C GLY A 18 1.60 -12.54 -3.22
N ALA A 19 0.49 -11.83 -3.41
CA ALA A 19 -0.24 -11.75 -4.68
C ALA A 19 0.63 -11.30 -5.86
N HIS A 20 1.71 -10.53 -5.64
CA HIS A 20 2.64 -10.08 -6.68
C HIS A 20 3.41 -11.21 -7.36
N ALA A 21 3.33 -12.45 -6.86
CA ALA A 21 3.77 -13.62 -7.62
C ALA A 21 2.95 -13.85 -8.90
N ALA A 22 1.70 -13.38 -8.95
CA ALA A 22 0.76 -13.67 -10.04
C ALA A 22 -0.10 -12.48 -10.50
N ARG A 23 -0.18 -11.38 -9.74
CA ARG A 23 -1.04 -10.23 -10.02
C ARG A 23 -0.33 -8.92 -9.72
N THR A 24 -0.70 -7.86 -10.44
CA THR A 24 -0.38 -6.48 -10.01
C THR A 24 -1.16 -6.13 -8.74
N MET A 25 -1.11 -4.88 -8.29
CA MET A 25 -1.95 -4.36 -7.21
C MET A 25 -3.45 -4.27 -7.61
N MET A 26 -3.86 -4.72 -8.80
CA MET A 26 -5.28 -4.83 -9.19
C MET A 26 -6.05 -3.51 -9.02
N PHE A 27 -5.40 -2.39 -9.35
CA PHE A 27 -5.94 -1.05 -9.10
C PHE A 27 -7.26 -0.78 -9.85
N ALA A 28 -7.41 -1.32 -11.06
CA ALA A 28 -8.66 -1.18 -11.82
C ALA A 28 -9.81 -1.90 -11.12
N GLU A 29 -9.58 -3.12 -10.63
CA GLU A 29 -10.57 -3.87 -9.85
C GLU A 29 -10.94 -3.16 -8.55
N LEU A 30 -9.98 -2.58 -7.83
CA LEU A 30 -10.27 -1.79 -6.63
C LEU A 30 -11.16 -0.59 -6.91
N LYS A 31 -10.84 0.20 -7.96
CA LYS A 31 -11.67 1.35 -8.35
C LYS A 31 -13.09 0.95 -8.68
N GLU A 32 -13.25 -0.11 -9.48
CA GLU A 32 -14.57 -0.60 -9.87
C GLU A 32 -15.35 -1.04 -8.63
N LEU A 33 -14.75 -1.86 -7.79
CA LEU A 33 -15.42 -2.40 -6.60
C LEU A 33 -15.83 -1.28 -5.63
N PHE A 34 -14.95 -0.34 -5.33
CA PHE A 34 -15.23 0.75 -4.39
C PHE A 34 -16.24 1.76 -4.90
N ALA A 35 -16.45 1.86 -6.21
CA ALA A 35 -17.52 2.69 -6.77
C ALA A 35 -18.93 2.15 -6.44
N TYR A 36 -19.06 0.87 -6.10
CA TYR A 36 -20.36 0.21 -5.83
C TYR A 36 -20.50 -0.34 -4.42
N THR A 37 -19.52 -0.13 -3.55
CA THR A 37 -19.56 -0.60 -2.17
C THR A 37 -19.38 0.56 -1.19
N PRO A 38 -20.20 0.65 -0.13
CA PRO A 38 -20.03 1.67 0.89
C PRO A 38 -18.68 1.51 1.62
N VAL A 39 -18.26 2.57 2.32
CA VAL A 39 -16.95 2.62 3.01
C VAL A 39 -16.84 1.56 4.12
N ASP A 40 -17.96 1.25 4.77
CA ASP A 40 -18.09 0.26 5.84
C ASP A 40 -18.42 -1.15 5.34
N ALA A 41 -18.36 -1.39 4.02
CA ALA A 41 -18.69 -2.68 3.44
C ALA A 41 -17.84 -3.82 4.05
N GLY A 42 -18.54 -4.83 4.56
CA GLY A 42 -17.95 -6.04 5.11
C GLY A 42 -17.39 -6.98 4.05
N ARG A 43 -16.64 -7.98 4.51
CA ARG A 43 -15.99 -8.98 3.64
C ARG A 43 -16.98 -9.72 2.74
N ASP A 44 -18.14 -10.11 3.27
CA ASP A 44 -19.15 -10.85 2.52
C ASP A 44 -19.78 -10.01 1.40
N GLN A 45 -19.96 -8.71 1.61
CA GLN A 45 -20.45 -7.80 0.58
C GLN A 45 -19.44 -7.69 -0.57
N TYR A 46 -18.14 -7.57 -0.28
CA TYR A 46 -17.12 -7.62 -1.34
C TYR A 46 -17.12 -8.95 -2.09
N ARG A 47 -17.26 -10.07 -1.37
CA ARG A 47 -17.34 -11.40 -1.98
C ARG A 47 -18.54 -11.48 -2.93
N GLU A 48 -19.70 -11.05 -2.49
CA GLU A 48 -20.95 -11.10 -3.26
C GLU A 48 -20.82 -10.26 -4.56
N GLN A 49 -20.31 -9.03 -4.47
CA GLN A 49 -20.09 -8.19 -5.65
C GLN A 49 -19.15 -8.84 -6.68
N ILE A 50 -18.12 -9.57 -6.23
CA ILE A 50 -17.14 -10.18 -7.13
C ILE A 50 -17.61 -11.53 -7.68
N VAL A 51 -18.07 -12.42 -6.80
CA VAL A 51 -18.34 -13.82 -7.12
C VAL A 51 -19.73 -14.00 -7.70
N ASP A 52 -20.73 -13.40 -7.05
CA ASP A 52 -22.13 -13.65 -7.34
C ASP A 52 -22.62 -12.67 -8.43
N PHE A 53 -22.34 -11.37 -8.27
CA PHE A 53 -22.72 -10.34 -9.24
C PHE A 53 -21.72 -10.09 -10.37
N ASN A 54 -20.54 -10.71 -10.34
CA ASN A 54 -19.49 -10.56 -11.36
C ASN A 54 -19.16 -9.11 -11.74
N ARG A 55 -19.13 -8.19 -10.78
CA ARG A 55 -18.90 -6.76 -11.06
C ARG A 55 -17.59 -6.47 -11.78
N LEU A 56 -16.61 -7.35 -11.64
CA LEU A 56 -15.28 -7.23 -12.26
C LEU A 56 -15.19 -7.90 -13.64
N ASP A 57 -16.34 -8.30 -14.20
CA ASP A 57 -16.52 -8.92 -15.52
C ASP A 57 -15.52 -10.05 -15.79
N LYS A 58 -15.41 -10.98 -14.83
CA LYS A 58 -14.50 -12.13 -14.96
C LYS A 58 -15.17 -13.24 -15.79
N PRO A 59 -14.43 -13.87 -16.72
CA PRO A 59 -14.99 -14.75 -17.74
C PRO A 59 -15.52 -16.08 -17.18
N THR A 60 -15.04 -16.50 -16.00
CA THR A 60 -15.42 -17.78 -15.39
C THR A 60 -15.65 -17.61 -13.89
N SER A 61 -16.48 -18.47 -13.31
CA SER A 61 -16.70 -18.50 -11.84
C SER A 61 -15.38 -18.68 -11.08
N ASN A 62 -14.50 -19.56 -11.56
CA ASN A 62 -13.16 -19.74 -10.98
C ASN A 62 -12.32 -18.46 -11.01
N ALA A 63 -12.38 -17.70 -12.11
CA ALA A 63 -11.67 -16.42 -12.21
C ALA A 63 -12.20 -15.38 -11.20
N ARG A 64 -13.50 -15.39 -10.90
CA ARG A 64 -14.10 -14.53 -9.86
C ARG A 64 -13.57 -14.88 -8.47
N VAL A 65 -13.60 -16.17 -8.11
CA VAL A 65 -13.11 -16.65 -6.81
C VAL A 65 -11.62 -16.34 -6.64
N LEU A 66 -10.79 -16.58 -7.66
CA LEU A 66 -9.36 -16.24 -7.62
C LEU A 66 -9.12 -14.74 -7.50
N THR A 67 -9.88 -13.92 -8.22
CA THR A 67 -9.80 -12.46 -8.15
C THR A 67 -10.10 -11.97 -6.74
N TYR A 68 -11.16 -12.49 -6.12
CA TYR A 68 -11.50 -12.19 -4.73
C TYR A 68 -10.37 -12.58 -3.76
N GLY A 69 -9.81 -13.78 -3.92
CA GLY A 69 -8.68 -14.25 -3.10
C GLY A 69 -7.46 -13.33 -3.20
N HIS A 70 -7.11 -12.86 -4.40
CA HIS A 70 -6.00 -11.92 -4.58
C HIS A 70 -6.25 -10.55 -3.97
N LEU A 71 -7.47 -10.00 -4.10
CA LEU A 71 -7.83 -8.73 -3.47
C LEU A 71 -7.81 -8.83 -1.94
N LEU A 72 -8.29 -9.94 -1.37
CA LEU A 72 -8.15 -10.20 0.07
C LEU A 72 -6.69 -10.28 0.50
N ASP A 73 -5.84 -10.93 -0.29
CA ASP A 73 -4.42 -11.05 0.04
C ASP A 73 -3.75 -9.67 0.08
N LEU A 74 -3.99 -8.85 -0.95
CA LEU A 74 -3.43 -7.51 -1.10
C LEU A 74 -3.96 -6.51 -0.06
N TYR A 75 -5.24 -6.61 0.32
CA TYR A 75 -5.93 -5.50 1.00
C TYR A 75 -6.66 -5.87 2.29
N GLY A 76 -6.90 -7.15 2.59
CA GLY A 76 -7.64 -7.58 3.79
C GLY A 76 -9.17 -7.35 3.76
N MET A 77 -9.64 -6.47 2.87
CA MET A 77 -11.03 -6.21 2.45
C MET A 77 -12.08 -6.36 3.57
N SER A 78 -11.87 -5.71 4.71
CA SER A 78 -12.77 -5.77 5.87
C SER A 78 -12.58 -4.54 6.78
N PRO A 79 -13.65 -3.89 7.26
CA PRO A 79 -13.56 -2.76 8.19
C PRO A 79 -12.97 -3.15 9.55
N GLU A 80 -13.02 -4.44 9.90
CA GLU A 80 -12.34 -5.01 11.07
C GLU A 80 -10.81 -5.00 10.97
N VAL A 81 -10.25 -4.73 9.79
CA VAL A 81 -8.78 -4.64 9.59
C VAL A 81 -8.38 -3.16 9.62
N PRO A 82 -7.67 -2.67 10.65
CA PRO A 82 -7.39 -1.24 10.82
C PRO A 82 -6.74 -0.58 9.61
N LEU A 83 -5.71 -1.20 9.03
CA LEU A 83 -5.07 -0.70 7.82
C LEU A 83 -6.05 -0.56 6.64
N PHE A 84 -6.95 -1.52 6.45
CA PHE A 84 -7.93 -1.47 5.37
C PHE A 84 -8.99 -0.40 5.63
N ARG A 85 -9.49 -0.32 6.87
CA ARG A 85 -10.50 0.67 7.27
C ARG A 85 -10.00 2.09 7.02
N VAL A 86 -8.81 2.43 7.49
CA VAL A 86 -8.19 3.75 7.28
C VAL A 86 -7.93 4.00 5.79
N PHE A 87 -7.38 3.01 5.07
CA PHE A 87 -7.19 3.10 3.62
C PHE A 87 -8.50 3.41 2.88
N ARG A 88 -9.58 2.70 3.20
CA ARG A 88 -10.90 2.82 2.56
C ARG A 88 -11.52 4.19 2.83
N THR A 89 -11.34 4.76 4.02
CA THR A 89 -11.76 6.12 4.37
C THR A 89 -10.99 7.17 3.56
N LEU A 90 -9.66 7.07 3.54
CA LEU A 90 -8.81 8.01 2.79
C LEU A 90 -9.03 7.94 1.28
N TRP A 91 -9.38 6.77 0.76
CA TRP A 91 -9.71 6.55 -0.65
C TRP A 91 -10.91 7.37 -1.13
N GLU A 92 -11.95 7.51 -0.29
CA GLU A 92 -13.12 8.33 -0.64
C GLU A 92 -12.82 9.82 -0.67
N GLN A 93 -11.96 10.28 0.24
CA GLN A 93 -11.72 11.70 0.46
C GLN A 93 -10.79 12.32 -0.58
N ASP A 94 -9.89 11.54 -1.18
CA ASP A 94 -8.89 12.06 -2.11
C ASP A 94 -8.66 11.13 -3.30
N SER A 95 -9.30 11.46 -4.42
CA SER A 95 -9.17 10.67 -5.65
C SER A 95 -7.76 10.64 -6.24
N ALA A 96 -6.97 11.71 -6.04
CA ALA A 96 -5.59 11.79 -6.51
C ALA A 96 -4.64 10.91 -5.68
N ALA A 97 -4.98 10.65 -4.41
CA ALA A 97 -4.19 9.79 -3.53
C ALA A 97 -4.32 8.29 -3.85
N ARG A 98 -5.42 7.87 -4.49
CA ARG A 98 -5.82 6.46 -4.66
C ARG A 98 -4.73 5.53 -5.21
N PRO A 99 -3.99 5.88 -6.29
CA PRO A 99 -2.97 4.98 -6.82
C PRO A 99 -1.85 4.68 -5.82
N VAL A 100 -1.41 5.70 -5.09
CA VAL A 100 -0.33 5.56 -4.10
C VAL A 100 -0.86 4.94 -2.81
N LEU A 101 -2.09 5.22 -2.38
CA LEU A 101 -2.73 4.53 -1.25
C LEU A 101 -2.82 3.02 -1.50
N ALA A 102 -3.22 2.61 -2.72
CA ALA A 102 -3.29 1.20 -3.08
C ALA A 102 -1.91 0.52 -3.01
N LEU A 103 -0.86 1.24 -3.46
CA LEU A 103 0.51 0.75 -3.35
C LEU A 103 0.96 0.66 -1.89
N GLN A 104 0.67 1.66 -1.05
CA GLN A 104 1.04 1.68 0.38
C GLN A 104 0.45 0.49 1.14
N LEU A 105 -0.83 0.17 0.92
CA LEU A 105 -1.47 -0.98 1.58
C LEU A 105 -0.97 -2.31 1.01
N ALA A 106 -0.78 -2.42 -0.31
CA ALA A 106 -0.16 -3.59 -0.91
C ALA A 106 1.26 -3.81 -0.37
N MET A 107 2.05 -2.74 -0.17
CA MET A 107 3.40 -2.79 0.40
C MET A 107 3.40 -3.28 1.85
N ALA A 108 2.36 -2.97 2.64
CA ALA A 108 2.19 -3.49 3.99
C ALA A 108 1.92 -5.01 4.02
N ARG A 109 1.38 -5.57 2.93
CA ARG A 109 0.87 -6.94 2.89
C ARG A 109 1.60 -7.89 1.94
N ASP A 110 2.42 -7.38 1.03
CA ASP A 110 3.10 -8.18 0.02
C ASP A 110 4.63 -8.13 0.16
N PRO A 111 5.25 -9.19 0.70
CA PRO A 111 6.70 -9.28 0.82
C PRO A 111 7.45 -9.28 -0.51
N ILE A 112 6.83 -9.73 -1.61
CA ILE A 112 7.47 -9.75 -2.94
C ILE A 112 7.60 -8.32 -3.45
N LEU A 113 6.53 -7.52 -3.32
CA LEU A 113 6.56 -6.11 -3.73
C LEU A 113 7.64 -5.34 -2.97
N ARG A 114 7.77 -5.56 -1.65
CA ARG A 114 8.79 -4.89 -0.80
C ARG A 114 10.22 -5.07 -1.27
N LEU A 115 10.57 -6.21 -1.87
CA LEU A 115 11.93 -6.47 -2.37
C LEU A 115 12.36 -5.50 -3.50
N SER A 116 11.39 -4.89 -4.19
CA SER A 116 11.67 -4.00 -5.32
C SER A 116 11.84 -2.53 -4.93
N VAL A 117 11.60 -2.15 -3.67
CA VAL A 117 11.58 -0.74 -3.24
C VAL A 117 12.88 -0.02 -3.55
N ALA A 118 14.02 -0.57 -3.13
CA ALA A 118 15.33 0.02 -3.38
C ALA A 118 15.60 0.21 -4.88
N THR A 119 15.31 -0.83 -5.67
CA THR A 119 15.44 -0.79 -7.13
C THR A 119 14.66 0.37 -7.75
N ILE A 120 13.47 0.71 -7.27
CA ILE A 120 12.68 1.80 -7.85
C ILE A 120 13.07 3.17 -7.28
N LEU A 121 13.25 3.29 -5.97
CA LEU A 121 13.43 4.59 -5.31
C LEU A 121 14.85 5.15 -5.45
N GLU A 122 15.87 4.30 -5.58
CA GLU A 122 17.26 4.75 -5.80
C GLU A 122 17.50 5.27 -7.22
N ARG A 123 16.54 5.07 -8.14
CA ARG A 123 16.61 5.57 -9.51
C ARG A 123 16.17 7.03 -9.59
N GLN A 124 16.86 7.79 -10.43
CA GLN A 124 16.45 9.14 -10.78
C GLN A 124 15.31 9.15 -11.80
N PRO A 125 14.40 10.14 -11.78
CA PRO A 125 13.38 10.32 -12.82
C PRO A 125 13.97 10.26 -14.24
N GLY A 126 13.30 9.51 -15.12
CA GLY A 126 13.74 9.28 -16.50
C GLY A 126 14.67 8.09 -16.70
N GLN A 127 15.32 7.56 -15.66
CA GLN A 127 16.19 6.38 -15.80
C GLN A 127 15.39 5.14 -16.21
N PRO A 128 15.93 4.30 -17.12
CA PRO A 128 15.28 3.08 -17.53
C PRO A 128 15.28 2.03 -16.40
N LEU A 129 14.27 1.17 -16.43
CA LEU A 129 14.20 -0.05 -15.64
C LEU A 129 13.92 -1.21 -16.60
N THR A 130 14.84 -2.17 -16.61
CA THR A 130 14.67 -3.45 -17.28
C THR A 130 13.91 -4.41 -16.37
N ARG A 131 13.28 -5.43 -16.97
CA ARG A 131 12.59 -6.47 -16.19
C ARG A 131 13.60 -7.28 -15.37
N GLU A 132 14.76 -7.54 -15.96
CA GLU A 132 15.86 -8.35 -15.43
C GLU A 132 16.43 -7.73 -14.13
N GLU A 133 16.48 -6.40 -14.02
CA GLU A 133 16.86 -5.72 -12.78
C GLU A 133 15.85 -5.96 -11.65
N THR A 134 14.55 -5.96 -11.96
CA THR A 134 13.52 -6.34 -10.99
C THR A 134 13.65 -7.82 -10.62
N GLU A 135 13.93 -8.71 -11.58
CA GLU A 135 14.13 -10.14 -11.31
C GLU A 135 15.30 -10.37 -10.35
N ALA A 136 16.43 -9.68 -10.58
CA ALA A 136 17.57 -9.73 -9.68
C ALA A 136 17.20 -9.28 -8.26
N ALA A 137 16.42 -8.20 -8.12
CA ALA A 137 15.96 -7.73 -6.82
C ALA A 137 15.04 -8.75 -6.10
N LEU A 138 14.11 -9.38 -6.83
CA LEU A 138 13.21 -10.39 -6.26
C LEU A 138 13.94 -11.69 -5.86
N ALA A 139 14.99 -12.07 -6.60
CA ALA A 139 15.78 -13.27 -6.36
C ALA A 139 16.91 -13.09 -5.34
N ALA A 140 17.34 -11.85 -5.06
CA ALA A 140 18.49 -11.57 -4.21
C ALA A 140 18.46 -12.25 -2.82
N PRO A 141 17.33 -12.32 -2.10
CA PRO A 141 17.30 -12.99 -0.79
C PRO A 141 17.40 -14.52 -0.87
N ASP A 142 16.97 -15.13 -1.98
CA ASP A 142 16.93 -16.57 -2.20
C ASP A 142 16.83 -16.87 -3.72
N PRO A 143 17.96 -17.14 -4.40
CA PRO A 143 17.99 -17.33 -5.85
C PRO A 143 17.19 -18.55 -6.36
N GLN A 144 16.92 -19.53 -5.50
CA GLN A 144 16.22 -20.77 -5.88
C GLN A 144 14.72 -20.71 -5.60
N ARG A 145 14.25 -19.62 -4.98
CA ARG A 145 12.87 -19.45 -4.54
C ARG A 145 11.85 -19.49 -5.68
N PHE A 146 12.20 -18.97 -6.84
CA PHE A 146 11.30 -18.85 -7.98
C PHE A 146 11.78 -19.70 -9.14
N LYS A 147 10.85 -20.42 -9.77
CA LYS A 147 11.07 -20.91 -11.13
C LYS A 147 11.26 -19.71 -12.07
N VAL A 148 12.09 -19.84 -13.10
CA VAL A 148 12.39 -18.76 -14.07
C VAL A 148 11.11 -18.14 -14.64
N THR A 149 10.10 -18.94 -14.96
CA THR A 149 8.81 -18.46 -15.49
C THR A 149 8.04 -17.63 -14.48
N THR A 150 8.02 -18.05 -13.21
CA THR A 150 7.35 -17.33 -12.11
C THR A 150 8.09 -16.05 -11.75
N LEU A 151 9.42 -16.06 -11.74
CA LEU A 151 10.24 -14.87 -11.48
C LEU A 151 9.94 -13.79 -12.53
N LYS A 152 9.90 -14.18 -13.80
CA LYS A 152 9.52 -13.32 -14.92
C LYS A 152 8.14 -12.69 -14.74
N SER A 153 7.11 -13.50 -14.47
CA SER A 153 5.75 -12.98 -14.30
C SER A 153 5.62 -12.09 -13.06
N ALA A 154 6.31 -12.42 -11.97
CA ALA A 154 6.31 -11.63 -10.74
C ALA A 154 6.96 -10.26 -10.97
N ALA A 155 8.13 -10.22 -11.61
CA ALA A 155 8.79 -8.97 -11.96
C ALA A 155 7.92 -8.06 -12.85
N GLN A 156 7.19 -8.65 -13.81
CA GLN A 156 6.24 -7.89 -14.63
C GLN A 156 5.06 -7.35 -13.80
N CYS A 157 4.53 -8.14 -12.88
CA CYS A 157 3.45 -7.72 -11.98
C CYS A 157 3.90 -6.58 -11.07
N VAL A 158 5.08 -6.70 -10.45
CA VAL A 158 5.71 -5.66 -9.63
C VAL A 158 5.90 -4.37 -10.41
N ASN A 159 6.53 -4.43 -11.60
CA ASN A 159 6.70 -3.26 -12.45
C ASN A 159 5.36 -2.66 -12.88
N GLY A 160 4.34 -3.49 -13.07
CA GLY A 160 2.97 -3.08 -13.31
C GLY A 160 2.39 -2.25 -12.16
N SER A 161 2.51 -2.72 -10.92
CA SER A 161 2.02 -2.01 -9.72
C SER A 161 2.69 -0.65 -9.53
N TRP A 162 4.02 -0.59 -9.66
CA TRP A 162 4.76 0.68 -9.62
C TRP A 162 4.35 1.64 -10.75
N THR A 163 4.00 1.11 -11.93
CA THR A 163 3.46 1.92 -13.03
C THR A 163 2.08 2.47 -12.68
N GLN A 164 1.19 1.62 -12.16
CA GLN A 164 -0.16 2.03 -11.78
C GLN A 164 -0.14 3.09 -10.67
N ALA A 165 0.85 3.05 -9.77
CA ALA A 165 1.04 4.04 -8.71
C ALA A 165 1.79 5.32 -9.14
N GLY A 166 2.28 5.40 -10.39
CA GLY A 166 2.94 6.59 -10.93
C GLY A 166 4.45 6.70 -10.68
N TYR A 167 5.09 5.68 -10.11
CA TYR A 167 6.55 5.66 -9.94
C TYR A 167 7.28 5.19 -11.19
N LEU A 168 6.59 4.51 -12.10
CA LEU A 168 7.10 4.13 -13.40
C LEU A 168 6.14 4.58 -14.49
N LYS A 169 6.67 4.82 -15.69
CA LYS A 169 5.89 5.03 -16.91
C LYS A 169 6.34 4.13 -18.05
N GLY A 170 5.45 3.99 -19.03
CA GLY A 170 5.65 3.16 -20.22
C GLY A 170 5.04 1.76 -20.08
N ARG A 171 4.88 1.06 -21.21
CA ARG A 171 4.23 -0.26 -21.27
C ARG A 171 5.25 -1.40 -21.25
N VAL A 172 6.09 -1.46 -22.28
CA VAL A 172 7.15 -2.49 -22.42
C VAL A 172 8.46 -2.01 -21.81
N LYS A 173 8.92 -0.83 -22.22
CA LYS A 173 10.07 -0.15 -21.64
C LYS A 173 9.60 0.69 -20.46
N LYS A 174 10.13 0.43 -19.27
CA LYS A 174 9.79 1.17 -18.05
C LYS A 174 10.85 2.22 -17.78
N HIS A 175 10.40 3.39 -17.37
CA HIS A 175 11.27 4.47 -16.92
C HIS A 175 10.75 5.00 -15.60
N ARG A 176 11.66 5.43 -14.72
CA ARG A 176 11.31 6.10 -13.46
C ARG A 176 10.52 7.38 -13.74
N ASP A 177 9.46 7.58 -12.96
CA ASP A 177 8.62 8.78 -13.01
C ASP A 177 8.23 9.21 -11.60
N GLN A 178 7.78 10.45 -11.44
CA GLN A 178 7.38 10.96 -10.12
C GLN A 178 5.89 10.72 -9.89
N PRO A 179 5.50 10.05 -8.79
CA PRO A 179 4.09 9.92 -8.43
C PRO A 179 3.49 11.26 -7.98
N VAL A 180 2.17 11.36 -8.03
CA VAL A 180 1.44 12.45 -7.36
C VAL A 180 1.23 12.06 -5.89
N ILE A 181 1.76 12.86 -4.98
CA ILE A 181 1.65 12.65 -3.52
C ILE A 181 0.78 13.72 -2.90
N THR A 182 -0.21 13.29 -2.11
CA THR A 182 -1.15 14.19 -1.42
C THR A 182 -1.07 14.07 0.10
N ALA A 183 -1.85 14.92 0.78
CA ALA A 183 -1.99 14.90 2.24
C ALA A 183 -2.48 13.53 2.76
N SER A 184 -3.38 12.86 2.03
CA SER A 184 -3.89 11.55 2.42
C SER A 184 -2.82 10.46 2.37
N ASN A 185 -1.89 10.52 1.40
CA ASN A 185 -0.77 9.58 1.34
C ASN A 185 0.18 9.76 2.53
N VAL A 186 0.46 11.01 2.92
CA VAL A 186 1.29 11.33 4.09
C VAL A 186 0.62 10.89 5.38
N ALA A 187 -0.67 11.18 5.56
CA ALA A 187 -1.44 10.71 6.72
C ALA A 187 -1.36 9.18 6.86
N PHE A 188 -1.54 8.45 5.76
CA PHE A 188 -1.46 6.99 5.78
C PHE A 188 -0.04 6.47 6.07
N ALA A 189 1.00 7.08 5.49
CA ALA A 189 2.39 6.71 5.75
C ALA A 189 2.80 6.94 7.21
N LEU A 190 2.40 8.08 7.78
CA LEU A 190 2.62 8.39 9.20
C LEU A 190 1.87 7.39 10.08
N PHE A 191 0.63 7.04 9.73
CA PHE A 191 -0.14 6.03 10.47
C PHE A 191 0.56 4.66 10.43
N GLN A 192 1.02 4.22 9.25
CA GLN A 192 1.79 2.98 9.13
C GLN A 192 3.06 3.00 10.01
N GLY A 193 3.79 4.12 10.06
CA GLY A 193 4.92 4.28 10.98
C GLY A 193 4.53 4.22 12.46
N TYR A 194 3.41 4.85 12.81
CA TYR A 194 2.86 4.85 14.17
C TYR A 194 2.50 3.44 14.64
N LEU A 195 1.88 2.63 13.77
CA LEU A 195 1.58 1.22 14.08
C LEU A 195 2.82 0.36 14.32
N HIS A 196 3.98 0.77 13.82
CA HIS A 196 5.28 0.16 14.14
C HIS A 196 5.90 0.67 15.46
N GLY A 197 5.21 1.54 16.19
CA GLY A 197 5.66 2.15 17.45
C GLY A 197 6.62 3.32 17.24
N MET A 198 6.59 3.96 16.06
CA MET A 198 7.35 5.19 15.80
C MET A 198 6.57 6.42 16.25
N SER A 199 7.29 7.49 16.58
CA SER A 199 6.71 8.75 17.07
C SER A 199 7.59 9.94 16.71
N GLY A 200 7.00 11.13 16.69
CA GLY A 200 7.68 12.39 16.39
C GLY A 200 8.45 12.34 15.08
N GLN A 201 9.68 12.86 15.07
CA GLN A 201 10.52 12.92 13.86
C GLN A 201 10.79 11.55 13.23
N ARG A 202 10.81 10.46 14.02
CA ARG A 202 11.05 9.11 13.50
C ARG A 202 9.94 8.64 12.56
N LEU A 203 8.73 9.20 12.64
CA LEU A 203 7.66 8.90 11.69
C LEU A 203 8.04 9.32 10.27
N PHE A 204 8.63 10.50 10.11
CA PHE A 204 9.04 11.04 8.82
C PHE A 204 10.28 10.35 8.24
N ALA A 205 11.10 9.72 9.10
CA ALA A 205 12.24 8.89 8.70
C ALA A 205 11.86 7.42 8.44
N SER A 206 10.59 7.04 8.62
CA SER A 206 10.12 5.66 8.42
C SER A 206 10.18 5.23 6.96
N GLU A 207 10.31 3.92 6.72
CA GLU A 207 10.24 3.34 5.37
C GLU A 207 8.92 3.69 4.64
N TRP A 208 7.84 3.90 5.40
CA TRP A 208 6.54 4.29 4.87
C TRP A 208 6.53 5.73 4.32
N CYS A 209 7.23 6.65 4.99
CA CYS A 209 7.39 8.02 4.48
C CYS A 209 8.42 8.08 3.35
N LYS A 210 9.51 7.31 3.43
CA LYS A 210 10.49 7.19 2.34
C LYS A 210 9.86 6.67 1.05
N LEU A 211 8.86 5.77 1.15
CA LEU A 211 8.11 5.27 0.00
C LEU A 211 7.50 6.39 -0.84
N LEU A 212 7.10 7.50 -0.22
CA LEU A 212 6.47 8.64 -0.90
C LEU A 212 7.45 9.45 -1.75
N ASP A 213 8.75 9.18 -1.66
CA ASP A 213 9.79 9.81 -2.49
C ASP A 213 9.71 11.35 -2.47
N CYS A 214 9.47 11.91 -1.29
CA CYS A 214 9.35 13.34 -1.04
C CYS A 214 10.43 13.81 -0.08
N ARG A 215 10.93 15.03 -0.30
CA ARG A 215 11.79 15.72 0.68
C ARG A 215 11.01 16.00 1.97
N LEU A 216 11.72 16.06 3.10
CA LEU A 216 11.13 16.25 4.42
C LEU A 216 10.23 17.49 4.50
N GLU A 217 10.66 18.60 3.91
CA GLU A 217 9.89 19.86 3.90
C GLU A 217 8.52 19.65 3.29
N ARG A 218 8.47 18.91 2.16
CA ARG A 218 7.21 18.59 1.48
C ARG A 218 6.33 17.66 2.30
N LEU A 219 6.92 16.68 2.98
CA LEU A 219 6.18 15.80 3.89
C LEU A 219 5.55 16.59 5.05
N LEU A 220 6.29 17.54 5.64
CA LEU A 220 5.80 18.41 6.72
C LEU A 220 4.68 19.35 6.24
N GLU A 221 4.79 19.92 5.05
CA GLU A 221 3.72 20.70 4.42
C GLU A 221 2.43 19.89 4.22
N LEU A 222 2.57 18.67 3.70
CA LEU A 222 1.45 17.78 3.46
C LEU A 222 0.85 17.23 4.77
N ALA A 223 1.66 17.03 5.81
CA ALA A 223 1.18 16.69 7.16
C ALA A 223 0.37 17.83 7.79
N ARG A 224 0.81 19.08 7.64
CA ARG A 224 0.01 20.26 8.03
C ARG A 224 -1.31 20.32 7.26
N THR A 225 -1.27 20.06 5.95
CA THR A 225 -2.48 20.02 5.10
C THR A 225 -3.42 18.90 5.56
N ALA A 226 -2.89 17.71 5.88
CA ALA A 226 -3.68 16.60 6.41
C ALA A 226 -4.35 16.98 7.74
N SER A 227 -3.65 17.71 8.60
CA SER A 227 -4.21 18.17 9.87
C SER A 227 -5.26 19.26 9.73
N GLN A 228 -5.06 20.22 8.82
CA GLN A 228 -6.08 21.21 8.46
C GLN A 228 -7.36 20.57 7.89
N ARG A 229 -7.24 19.41 7.25
CA ARG A 229 -8.36 18.61 6.74
C ARG A 229 -8.97 17.66 7.79
N GLY A 230 -8.46 17.65 9.02
CA GLY A 230 -8.93 16.79 10.09
C GLY A 230 -8.55 15.31 9.94
N LEU A 231 -7.58 14.96 9.08
CA LEU A 231 -7.15 13.57 8.89
C LEU A 231 -6.29 13.06 10.05
N ILE A 232 -5.47 13.96 10.61
CA ILE A 232 -4.54 13.71 11.70
C ILE A 232 -4.45 14.95 12.58
N THR A 233 -3.93 14.82 13.80
CA THR A 233 -3.45 15.96 14.57
C THR A 233 -1.96 16.12 14.29
N PHE A 234 -1.52 17.29 13.85
CA PHE A 234 -0.11 17.58 13.59
C PHE A 234 0.30 18.90 14.23
N LYS A 235 1.31 18.84 15.11
CA LYS A 235 1.97 20.03 15.67
C LYS A 235 3.46 19.95 15.39
N HIS A 236 4.03 21.06 14.95
CA HIS A 236 5.45 21.18 14.65
C HIS A 236 5.96 22.54 15.10
N SER A 237 6.87 22.55 16.07
CA SER A 237 7.54 23.75 16.59
C SER A 237 9.02 23.44 16.79
N SER A 238 9.89 24.14 16.05
CA SER A 238 11.34 23.90 16.03
C SER A 238 11.69 22.42 15.80
N GLU A 239 12.13 21.70 16.85
CA GLU A 239 12.50 20.27 16.76
C GLU A 239 11.39 19.33 17.27
N VAL A 240 10.33 19.88 17.87
CA VAL A 240 9.24 19.09 18.45
C VAL A 240 8.19 18.82 17.38
N ILE A 241 7.98 17.53 17.08
CA ILE A 241 6.94 17.03 16.19
C ILE A 241 6.01 16.13 17.01
N GLU A 242 4.72 16.46 17.00
CA GLU A 242 3.65 15.63 17.54
C GLU A 242 2.69 15.25 16.41
N VAL A 243 2.39 13.96 16.32
CA VAL A 243 1.42 13.40 15.37
C VAL A 243 0.50 12.45 16.12
N ASP A 244 -0.80 12.62 15.97
CA ASP A 244 -1.81 11.72 16.54
C ASP A 244 -2.90 11.41 15.50
N PHE A 245 -3.62 10.30 15.71
CA PHE A 245 -4.59 9.72 14.78
C PHE A 245 -5.92 9.46 15.51
N PRO A 246 -6.71 10.51 15.82
CA PRO A 246 -7.88 10.41 16.69
C PRO A 246 -8.88 9.33 16.23
N ASP A 247 -9.22 9.31 14.94
CA ASP A 247 -10.31 8.51 14.39
C ASP A 247 -9.86 7.21 13.68
N PHE A 248 -8.57 6.85 13.77
CA PHE A 248 -8.03 5.73 13.00
C PHE A 248 -8.09 4.40 13.76
N LEU A 249 -7.96 4.44 15.09
CA LEU A 249 -7.98 3.27 15.96
C LEU A 249 -9.02 3.42 17.06
N THR A 250 -9.70 2.32 17.39
CA THR A 250 -10.50 2.18 18.61
C THR A 250 -9.59 2.11 19.84
N ASP A 251 -10.16 2.29 21.03
CA ASP A 251 -9.40 2.17 22.29
C ASP A 251 -8.79 0.76 22.47
N GLU A 252 -9.53 -0.28 22.04
CA GLU A 252 -9.04 -1.66 22.04
C GLU A 252 -7.85 -1.83 21.10
N GLU A 253 -7.94 -1.32 19.87
CA GLU A 253 -6.86 -1.42 18.89
C GLU A 253 -5.63 -0.60 19.29
N ARG A 254 -5.82 0.53 19.99
CA ARG A 254 -4.72 1.32 20.57
C ARG A 254 -3.95 0.50 21.62
N ALA A 255 -4.62 -0.37 22.38
CA ALA A 255 -3.95 -1.22 23.36
C ALA A 255 -2.95 -2.20 22.71
N TRP A 256 -3.21 -2.66 21.48
CA TRP A 256 -2.32 -3.57 20.75
C TRP A 256 -0.94 -2.97 20.45
N LEU A 257 -0.78 -1.64 20.51
CA LEU A 257 0.51 -0.98 20.32
C LEU A 257 1.53 -1.31 21.43
N ASN A 258 1.04 -1.69 22.61
CA ASN A 258 1.83 -1.96 23.81
C ASN A 258 1.90 -3.45 24.18
N GLU A 259 1.33 -4.32 23.36
CA GLU A 259 1.45 -5.78 23.44
C GLU A 259 2.75 -6.29 22.80
#